data_AF-A0A321LBP9-F1
#
_entry.id   AF-A0A321LBP9-F1
#
_cell.length_a   1.000
_cell.length_b   1.000
_cell.length_c   1.000
_cell.angle_alpha   90.00
_cell.angle_beta   90.00
_cell.angle_gamma   90.00
#
_symmetry.space_group_name_H-M   'P 1'
#
loop_
_entity.id
_entity.type
_entity.pdbx_description
1 polymer ?
#
loop_
_entity_poly.entity_id
_entity_poly.type
_entity_poly.pdbx_seq_one_letter_code
_entity_poly.pdbx_strand_id
1 'polypeptide(L)' 'MERRVWTRHLSKRGTFHELYHRGQIALTLKQAGHPLDKKIAYGQWEWGVR' A
#
# COMPACT_ATOMS: atom_id res chain seq x y z
N MET A 1 -24.86 -24.82 24.45
CA MET A 1 -23.48 -24.89 23.90
C MET A 1 -23.38 -23.92 22.73
N GLU A 2 -22.89 -22.71 22.99
CA GLU A 2 -22.90 -21.60 22.04
C GLU A 2 -21.50 -21.47 21.41
N ARG A 3 -21.36 -21.77 20.12
CA ARG A 3 -20.08 -21.67 19.40
C ARG A 3 -19.89 -20.24 18.88
N ARG A 4 -19.17 -19.41 19.63
CA ARG A 4 -18.64 -18.13 19.13
C ARG A 4 -17.40 -18.39 18.27
N VAL A 5 -17.58 -18.24 16.96
CA VAL A 5 -16.50 -18.26 15.96
C VAL A 5 -15.75 -16.93 16.08
N TRP A 6 -14.57 -16.97 16.68
CA TRP A 6 -13.66 -15.84 16.71
C TRP A 6 -13.10 -15.62 15.30
N THR A 7 -13.59 -14.58 14.66
CA THR A 7 -13.08 -14.02 13.41
C THR A 7 -11.57 -13.85 13.47
N ARG A 8 -10.89 -14.38 12.44
CA ARG A 8 -9.46 -14.19 12.11
C ARG A 8 -9.00 -12.78 12.49
N HIS A 9 -8.18 -12.70 13.53
CA HIS A 9 -7.55 -11.45 13.93
C HIS A 9 -6.43 -11.10 12.95
N LEU A 10 -6.69 -10.06 12.16
CA LEU A 10 -5.75 -9.01 11.78
C LEU A 10 -4.43 -9.46 11.10
N SER A 11 -4.51 -9.79 9.80
CA SER A 11 -3.38 -9.47 8.90
C SER A 11 -3.49 -7.99 8.50
N LYS A 12 -3.05 -7.08 9.38
CA LYS A 12 -3.00 -5.62 9.10
C LYS A 12 -1.59 -5.03 9.19
N ARG A 13 -0.55 -5.82 8.89
CA ARG A 13 0.85 -5.33 8.80
C ARG A 13 1.38 -5.22 7.37
N GLY A 14 0.61 -5.61 6.36
CA GLY A 14 1.00 -5.45 4.95
C GLY A 14 0.92 -4.02 4.44
N THR A 15 0.12 -3.16 5.07
CA THR A 15 -0.26 -1.87 4.49
C THR A 15 0.79 -0.77 4.68
N PHE A 16 1.39 -0.63 5.87
CA PHE A 16 2.34 0.47 6.12
C PHE A 16 3.75 0.16 5.60
N HIS A 17 4.20 -1.09 5.76
CA HIS A 17 5.53 -1.52 5.32
C HIS A 17 5.66 -1.44 3.79
N GLU A 18 4.63 -1.88 3.06
CA GLU A 18 4.63 -1.84 1.60
C GLU A 18 4.54 -0.40 1.06
N LEU A 19 3.71 0.45 1.66
CA LEU A 19 3.62 1.87 1.29
C LEU A 19 4.91 2.64 1.58
N TYR A 20 5.59 2.33 2.68
CA TYR A 20 6.88 2.94 3.02
C TYR A 20 7.91 2.70 1.91
N HIS A 21 8.04 1.45 1.46
CA HIS A 21 8.94 1.10 0.36
C HIS A 21 8.52 1.71 -0.98
N ARG A 22 7.21 1.69 -1.29
CA ARG A 22 6.68 2.34 -2.50
C ARG A 22 6.96 3.85 -2.52
N GLY A 23 6.85 4.51 -1.36
CA GLY A 23 7.15 5.93 -1.20
C GLY A 23 8.64 6.25 -1.39
N GLN A 24 9.53 5.41 -0.86
CA GLN A 24 10.98 5.54 -1.08
C GLN A 24 11.33 5.49 -2.57
N ILE A 25 10.75 4.52 -3.31
CA ILE A 25 10.98 4.38 -4.76
C ILE A 25 10.49 5.62 -5.52
N ALA A 26 9.30 6.12 -5.21
CA ALA A 26 8.76 7.33 -5.84
C ALA A 26 9.64 8.56 -5.61
N LEU A 27 10.21 8.69 -4.41
CA LEU A 27 11.11 9.81 -4.09
C LEU A 27 12.42 9.72 -4.87
N THR A 28 13.05 8.55 -4.91
CA THR A 28 14.28 8.33 -5.68
C THR A 28 14.07 8.62 -7.16
N LEU A 29 12.96 8.17 -7.73
CA LEU A 29 12.60 8.44 -9.13
C LEU A 29 12.45 9.93 -9.42
N LYS A 30 11.80 10.67 -8.50
CA LYS A 30 11.69 12.13 -8.60
C LYS A 30 13.05 12.81 -8.55
N GLN A 31 13.92 12.39 -7.63
CA GLN A 31 15.27 12.94 -7.50
C GLN A 31 16.16 12.63 -8.71
N ALA A 32 15.94 11.49 -9.37
CA ALA A 32 16.64 11.09 -10.60
C ALA A 32 16.11 11.78 -11.88
N GLY A 33 15.11 12.67 -11.77
CA GLY A 33 14.51 13.34 -12.93
C GLY A 33 13.51 12.49 -13.72
N HIS A 34 13.10 11.34 -13.17
CA HIS A 34 12.12 10.42 -13.76
C HIS A 34 10.87 10.30 -12.88
N PRO A 35 10.08 11.38 -12.72
CA PRO A 35 8.91 11.33 -11.85
C PRO A 35 7.88 10.29 -12.34
N LEU A 36 7.19 9.65 -11.39
CA LEU A 36 6.07 8.76 -11.72
C LEU A 36 4.98 9.53 -12.49
N ASP A 37 4.41 8.88 -13.50
CA ASP A 37 3.22 9.39 -14.17
C ASP A 37 2.07 9.59 -13.17
N LYS A 38 1.25 10.62 -13.37
CA LYS A 38 0.18 10.98 -12.43
C LYS A 38 -0.77 9.81 -12.18
N LYS A 39 -1.11 9.03 -13.20
CA LYS A 39 -1.98 7.85 -13.07
C LYS A 39 -1.38 6.81 -12.11
N ILE A 40 -0.07 6.61 -12.21
CA ILE A 40 0.66 5.67 -11.35
C ILE A 40 0.80 6.23 -9.93
N ALA A 41 1.07 7.53 -9.80
CA ALA A 41 1.16 8.21 -8.51
C ALA A 41 -0.15 8.15 -7.72
N TYR A 42 -1.31 8.32 -8.36
CA TYR A 42 -2.62 8.15 -7.71
C TYR A 42 -2.89 6.68 -7.36
N GLY A 43 -2.53 5.75 -8.25
CA GLY A 43 -2.70 4.31 -8.01
C GLY A 43 -1.90 3.76 -6.83
N GLN A 44 -0.85 4.45 -6.37
CA GLN A 44 -0.12 4.07 -5.15
C GLN A 44 -0.99 4.17 -3.88
N TRP A 45 -2.03 5.00 -3.91
CA TRP A 45 -2.92 5.27 -2.77
C TRP A 45 -4.22 4.48 -2.80
N GLU A 46 -4.51 3.78 -3.89
CA GLU A 46 -5.76 3.05 -4.06
C GLU A 46 -5.66 1.60 -3.54
N TRP A 47 -6.49 1.30 -2.54
CA TRP A 47 -6.54 0.02 -1.85
C TRP A 47 -7.37 -1.02 -2.61
N GLY A 48 -6.94 -1.40 -3.82
CA GLY A 48 -7.53 -2.52 -4.56
C GLY A 48 -8.73 -2.16 -5.46
N VAL A 49 -8.78 -0.95 -5.99
CA VAL A 49 -9.76 -0.60 -7.04
C VAL A 49 -9.09 -0.68 -8.41
N ARG A 50 -9.02 -1.88 -8.98
CA ARG A 50 -9.08 -2.15 -10.43
C ARG A 50 -9.66 -3.52 -10.67
#